data_AF-A0A8H6QG15-F1
#
_entry.id   AF-A0A8H6QG15-F1
#
_cell.length_a   1.000
_cell.length_b   1.000
_cell.length_c   1.000
_cell.angle_alpha   90.00
_cell.angle_beta   90.00
_cell.angle_gamma   90.00
#
_symmetry.space_group_name_H-M   'P 1'
#
loop_
_entity.id
_entity.type
_entity.pdbx_description
1 polymer ?
#
loop_
_entity_poly.entity_id
_entity_poly.type
_entity_poly.pdbx_seq_one_letter_code
_entity_poly.pdbx_strand_id
1 'polypeptide(L)'
;MESITPNTETKGMSHLPDDSRHELDLPEWSVDPANARNWSLGKKLYNTAVPSLLCLLVRTADDSSVFITPLALLFILGAGFAKNLATLAVCRVLAGIPISAPLAVGAGTIMDIWTGVYTNRGVVLLMAIAFMGPALGSLVGGWIAEYKNWPWSQWTTLFLGAGIWIFSLFAQETYAGPIIRRRAKKLGLPAPPAPIPRGLAGLRFLVMVTLARPLYMLFTEPIVALCSLYASLNFSVLFCFLASVPLIYSTTYGFSLGQCGLAFIGIPVGCIIGTIALILIDSYTLTQHRTRNSDVPPPPERLLWGAMVGSPLMPASLFWFAWTARPAVHWMSSITATGLFACSNILIFVSTALYLTNVYGAKYGASALAANGLLRYAV
;
A
#
# COMPACT_ATOMS: atom_id res chain seq x y z
N MET A 1 -48.08 -32.92 6.72
CA MET A 1 -47.49 -33.90 5.78
C MET A 1 -46.83 -33.08 4.70
N GLU A 2 -45.52 -33.10 4.46
CA GLU A 2 -44.45 -34.01 4.86
C GLU A 2 -43.12 -33.28 4.64
N SER A 3 -42.14 -33.59 5.47
CA SER A 3 -40.75 -33.17 5.41
C SER A 3 -40.04 -33.73 4.19
N ILE A 4 -39.29 -32.91 3.44
CA ILE A 4 -38.35 -33.39 2.42
C ILE A 4 -36.92 -33.05 2.88
N THR A 5 -36.21 -34.11 3.26
CA THR A 5 -34.77 -34.17 3.49
C THR A 5 -34.00 -34.10 2.16
N PRO A 6 -32.75 -33.59 2.14
CA PRO A 6 -31.90 -33.67 0.96
C PRO A 6 -30.98 -34.89 1.08
N ASN A 7 -31.13 -35.88 0.18
CA ASN A 7 -30.15 -36.94 -0.01
C ASN A 7 -30.38 -37.60 -1.37
N THR A 8 -29.59 -37.20 -2.38
CA THR A 8 -29.12 -38.06 -3.49
C THR A 8 -28.36 -37.22 -4.51
N GLU A 9 -27.04 -37.09 -4.33
CA GLU A 9 -26.10 -36.82 -5.43
C GLU A 9 -24.65 -37.18 -5.02
N THR A 10 -24.48 -38.37 -4.46
CA THR A 10 -23.17 -38.99 -4.16
C THR A 10 -23.08 -40.37 -4.80
N LYS A 11 -23.33 -40.45 -6.11
CA LYS A 11 -23.14 -41.71 -6.85
C LYS A 11 -22.80 -41.43 -8.32
N GLY A 12 -21.52 -41.16 -8.56
CA GLY A 12 -21.04 -40.95 -9.92
C GLY A 12 -19.59 -40.51 -10.03
N MET A 13 -18.67 -41.10 -9.24
CA MET A 13 -17.21 -40.93 -9.46
C MET A 13 -16.39 -42.02 -8.74
N SER A 14 -16.94 -43.23 -8.61
CA SER A 14 -16.18 -44.44 -8.30
C SER A 14 -15.87 -45.15 -9.62
N HIS A 15 -14.62 -45.53 -9.83
CA HIS A 15 -14.03 -46.14 -11.04
C HIS A 15 -13.26 -45.16 -11.95
N LEU A 16 -12.18 -44.61 -11.40
CA LEU A 16 -10.96 -44.34 -12.15
C LEU A 16 -9.86 -45.27 -11.60
N PRO A 17 -8.94 -45.79 -12.42
CA PRO A 17 -7.93 -46.76 -11.99
C PRO A 17 -7.05 -46.20 -10.87
N ASP A 18 -6.80 -47.05 -9.88
CA ASP A 18 -6.10 -46.80 -8.62
C ASP A 18 -4.57 -46.68 -8.80
N ASP A 19 -4.13 -45.75 -9.66
CA ASP A 19 -2.70 -45.56 -10.00
C ASP A 19 -2.29 -44.08 -10.06
N SER A 20 -2.98 -43.21 -9.31
CA SER A 20 -2.69 -41.77 -9.24
C SER A 20 -2.62 -41.20 -7.81
N ARG A 21 -2.46 -42.07 -6.81
CA ARG A 21 -2.10 -41.69 -5.43
C ARG A 21 -0.63 -42.00 -5.14
N HIS A 22 0.27 -41.40 -5.93
CA HIS A 22 1.48 -40.92 -5.32
C HIS A 22 1.14 -39.58 -4.67
N GLU A 23 0.63 -39.64 -3.43
CA GLU A 23 0.81 -38.56 -2.46
C GLU A 23 2.33 -38.32 -2.41
N LEU A 24 2.75 -37.32 -3.16
CA LEU A 24 4.11 -36.83 -3.14
C LEU A 24 4.37 -36.34 -1.72
N ASP A 25 5.28 -37.01 -1.01
CA ASP A 25 5.87 -36.62 0.29
C ASP A 25 6.60 -35.27 0.20
N LEU A 26 5.88 -34.22 -0.18
CA LEU A 26 6.26 -32.86 0.12
C LEU A 26 5.76 -32.60 1.54
N PRO A 27 6.62 -32.16 2.48
CA PRO A 27 6.11 -31.67 3.75
C PRO A 27 5.03 -30.63 3.47
N GLU A 28 3.90 -30.77 4.14
CA GLU A 28 2.74 -29.91 3.95
C GLU A 28 3.20 -28.45 3.99
N TRP A 29 2.88 -27.66 2.95
CA TRP A 29 3.39 -26.28 2.80
C TRP A 29 3.12 -25.41 4.04
N SER A 30 2.07 -25.73 4.79
CA SER A 30 1.72 -25.13 6.07
C SER A 30 2.82 -25.26 7.15
N VAL A 31 3.61 -26.34 7.13
CA VAL A 31 4.63 -26.66 8.16
C VAL A 31 6.07 -26.38 7.68
N ASP A 32 6.24 -26.09 6.39
CA ASP A 32 7.55 -25.89 5.76
C ASP A 32 8.31 -24.67 6.35
N PRO A 33 9.61 -24.80 6.72
CA PRO A 33 10.43 -23.67 7.16
C PRO A 33 10.67 -22.62 6.07
N ALA A 34 10.48 -22.96 4.79
CA ALA A 34 10.53 -22.01 3.68
C ALA A 34 9.29 -21.13 3.57
N ASN A 35 8.18 -21.50 4.24
CA ASN A 35 6.99 -20.68 4.29
C ASN A 35 7.25 -19.43 5.14
N ALA A 36 6.99 -18.24 4.57
CA ALA A 36 7.19 -16.96 5.25
C ALA A 36 6.44 -16.85 6.60
N ARG A 37 5.32 -17.57 6.72
CA ARG A 37 4.51 -17.65 7.94
C ARG A 37 5.21 -18.35 9.09
N ASN A 38 6.17 -19.23 8.82
CA ASN A 38 6.87 -20.04 9.82
C ASN A 38 8.22 -19.43 10.25
N TRP A 39 8.58 -18.25 9.74
CA TRP A 39 9.84 -17.58 10.08
C TRP A 39 9.88 -17.04 11.52
N SER A 40 11.10 -16.89 12.04
CA SER A 40 11.37 -16.23 13.32
C SER A 40 10.91 -14.76 13.30
N LEU A 41 10.55 -14.22 14.45
CA LEU A 41 9.99 -12.86 14.57
C LEU A 41 10.94 -11.79 14.03
N GLY A 42 12.25 -11.89 14.28
CA GLY A 42 13.25 -10.97 13.72
C GLY A 42 13.30 -10.99 12.19
N LYS A 43 13.18 -12.18 11.60
CA LYS A 43 13.15 -12.35 10.14
C LYS A 43 11.85 -11.81 9.52
N LYS A 44 10.71 -11.98 10.21
CA LYS A 44 9.43 -11.37 9.80
C LYS A 44 9.50 -9.85 9.84
N LEU A 45 10.05 -9.28 10.93
CA LEU A 45 10.22 -7.84 11.07
C LEU A 45 11.14 -7.28 9.98
N TYR A 46 12.27 -7.94 9.72
CA TYR A 46 13.21 -7.53 8.66
C TYR A 46 12.52 -7.48 7.29
N ASN A 47 11.87 -8.57 6.88
CA ASN A 47 11.19 -8.67 5.59
C ASN A 47 9.91 -7.82 5.50
N THR A 48 9.40 -7.30 6.63
CA THR A 48 8.31 -6.31 6.66
C THR A 48 8.86 -4.87 6.61
N ALA A 49 10.00 -4.62 7.23
CA ALA A 49 10.66 -3.32 7.25
C ALA A 49 11.20 -2.95 5.87
N VAL A 50 11.73 -3.92 5.11
CA VAL A 50 12.21 -3.72 3.73
C VAL A 50 11.14 -3.06 2.84
N PRO A 51 9.95 -3.67 2.59
CA PRO A 51 8.93 -3.06 1.75
C PRO A 51 8.35 -1.78 2.36
N SER A 52 8.34 -1.64 3.69
CA SER A 52 7.86 -0.43 4.36
C SER A 52 8.79 0.77 4.15
N LEU A 53 10.09 0.59 4.38
CA LEU A 53 11.12 1.61 4.13
C LEU A 53 11.24 1.93 2.64
N LEU A 54 11.06 0.92 1.78
CA LEU A 54 10.97 1.11 0.34
C LEU A 54 9.71 1.91 -0.02
N CYS A 55 8.55 1.64 0.56
CA CYS A 55 7.37 2.47 0.33
C CYS A 55 7.54 3.94 0.77
N LEU A 56 8.46 4.23 1.70
CA LEU A 56 8.82 5.61 2.05
C LEU A 56 9.47 6.36 0.87
N LEU A 57 10.21 5.67 -0.01
CA LEU A 57 11.19 6.30 -0.91
C LEU A 57 11.30 5.71 -2.32
N VAL A 58 11.34 4.37 -2.46
CA VAL A 58 11.52 3.68 -3.74
C VAL A 58 10.83 2.33 -3.73
N ARG A 59 10.15 2.01 -4.83
CA ARG A 59 9.07 1.05 -4.86
C ARG A 59 9.59 -0.36 -5.43
N THR A 60 9.67 -1.48 -4.66
CA THR A 60 10.02 -2.90 -5.04
C THR A 60 9.03 -4.12 -4.91
N ALA A 61 8.78 -4.86 -6.00
CA ALA A 61 8.13 -6.21 -6.01
C ALA A 61 9.10 -7.41 -5.79
N ASP A 62 8.70 -8.49 -5.13
CA ASP A 62 9.54 -9.68 -4.91
C ASP A 62 10.24 -10.25 -6.18
N ASP A 63 11.48 -10.73 -6.00
CA ASP A 63 12.54 -11.23 -6.93
C ASP A 63 12.88 -10.38 -8.18
N SER A 64 11.96 -9.55 -8.65
CA SER A 64 12.09 -8.64 -9.80
C SER A 64 12.48 -7.22 -9.38
N SER A 65 12.23 -6.85 -8.13
CA SER A 65 12.62 -5.56 -7.52
C SER A 65 14.10 -5.28 -7.54
N VAL A 66 14.92 -6.30 -7.26
CA VAL A 66 16.38 -6.16 -7.24
C VAL A 66 16.87 -5.61 -8.58
N PHE A 67 16.16 -5.90 -9.68
CA PHE A 67 16.46 -5.41 -11.02
C PHE A 67 15.72 -4.11 -11.40
N ILE A 68 14.48 -3.93 -10.94
CA ILE A 68 13.65 -2.77 -11.29
C ILE A 68 14.08 -1.50 -10.55
N THR A 69 14.54 -1.63 -9.30
CA THR A 69 15.03 -0.53 -8.46
C THR A 69 16.26 0.18 -9.03
N PRO A 70 17.36 -0.52 -9.41
CA PRO A 70 18.52 0.14 -9.97
C PRO A 70 18.20 0.81 -11.31
N LEU A 71 17.30 0.24 -12.11
CA LEU A 71 16.82 0.88 -13.33
C LEU A 71 16.15 2.23 -13.04
N ALA A 72 15.30 2.30 -12.01
CA ALA A 72 14.71 3.56 -11.55
C ALA A 72 15.78 4.58 -11.11
N LEU A 73 16.76 4.11 -10.31
CA LEU A 73 17.84 4.96 -9.80
C LEU A 73 18.72 5.51 -10.93
N LEU A 74 18.97 4.74 -11.99
CA LEU A 74 19.68 5.20 -13.18
C LEU A 74 18.92 6.33 -13.91
N PHE A 75 17.59 6.24 -14.00
CA PHE A 75 16.81 7.34 -14.59
C PHE A 75 16.75 8.57 -13.68
N ILE A 76 16.76 8.41 -12.35
CA ILE A 76 16.91 9.53 -11.40
C ILE A 76 18.30 10.18 -11.54
N LEU A 77 19.34 9.38 -11.72
CA LEU A 77 20.69 9.86 -12.04
C LEU A 77 20.68 10.71 -13.32
N GLY A 78 20.03 10.21 -14.38
CA GLY A 78 19.83 10.96 -15.64
C GLY A 78 19.05 12.26 -15.45
N ALA A 79 18.02 12.26 -14.59
CA ALA A 79 17.26 13.46 -14.25
C ALA A 79 18.12 14.51 -13.53
N GLY A 80 19.07 14.09 -12.69
CA GLY A 80 20.02 14.98 -12.02
C GLY A 80 21.00 15.69 -12.97
N PHE A 81 21.32 15.07 -14.12
CA PHE A 81 22.17 15.67 -15.16
C PHE A 81 21.40 16.39 -16.27
N ALA A 82 20.06 16.40 -16.21
CA ALA A 82 19.24 17.01 -17.25
C ALA A 82 19.45 18.53 -17.32
N LYS A 83 19.81 19.03 -18.51
CA LYS A 83 19.94 20.47 -18.78
C LYS A 83 18.68 21.11 -19.38
N ASN A 84 17.75 20.28 -19.85
CA ASN A 84 16.52 20.69 -20.53
C ASN A 84 15.29 20.09 -19.84
N LEU A 85 14.17 20.82 -19.86
CA LEU A 85 12.90 20.36 -19.28
C LEU A 85 12.41 19.05 -19.92
N ALA A 86 12.57 18.89 -21.24
CA ALA A 86 12.19 17.67 -21.95
C ALA A 86 12.96 16.45 -21.45
N THR A 87 14.30 16.56 -21.32
CA THR A 87 15.14 15.50 -20.77
C THR A 87 14.76 15.17 -19.33
N LEU A 88 14.49 16.19 -18.52
CA LEU A 88 14.06 16.02 -17.13
C LEU A 88 12.71 15.28 -17.04
N ALA A 89 11.74 15.65 -17.89
CA ALA A 89 10.43 15.01 -17.94
C ALA A 89 10.52 13.54 -18.38
N VAL A 90 11.28 13.25 -19.45
CA VAL A 90 11.47 11.88 -19.94
C VAL A 90 12.14 11.01 -18.88
N CYS A 91 13.24 11.48 -18.28
CA CYS A 91 13.91 10.75 -17.20
C CYS A 91 12.98 10.52 -16.00
N ARG A 92 12.12 11.48 -15.63
CA ARG A 92 11.15 11.30 -14.55
C ARG A 92 10.05 10.30 -14.87
N VAL A 93 9.53 10.28 -16.10
CA VAL A 93 8.55 9.28 -16.53
C VAL A 93 9.17 7.88 -16.50
N LEU A 94 10.37 7.74 -17.06
CA LEU A 94 11.09 6.47 -17.10
C LEU A 94 11.55 5.99 -15.70
N ALA A 95 11.82 6.91 -14.78
CA ALA A 95 12.01 6.58 -13.36
C ALA A 95 10.69 6.20 -12.67
N GLY A 96 9.59 6.88 -12.99
CA GLY A 96 8.29 6.68 -12.34
C GLY A 96 7.66 5.30 -12.57
N ILE A 97 7.80 4.74 -13.78
CA ILE A 97 7.28 3.41 -14.14
C ILE A 97 7.82 2.31 -13.19
N PRO A 98 9.14 2.13 -13.04
CA PRO A 98 9.70 1.14 -12.10
C PRO A 98 9.41 1.49 -10.63
N ILE A 99 9.33 2.79 -10.28
CA ILE A 99 8.91 3.29 -8.95
C ILE A 99 7.40 3.09 -8.74
N SER A 100 6.66 2.37 -9.58
CA SER A 100 5.21 2.11 -9.42
C SER A 100 4.85 0.70 -8.91
N ALA A 101 5.80 -0.16 -8.50
CA ALA A 101 5.50 -1.55 -8.11
C ALA A 101 4.92 -1.81 -6.66
N PRO A 102 5.58 -1.57 -5.52
CA PRO A 102 5.28 -2.11 -4.19
C PRO A 102 4.30 -1.42 -3.26
N LEU A 103 3.80 -0.20 -3.48
CA LEU A 103 2.58 0.16 -2.77
C LEU A 103 1.51 -0.92 -3.05
N ALA A 104 1.53 -1.53 -4.24
CA ALA A 104 0.74 -2.72 -4.57
C ALA A 104 1.36 -4.01 -4.03
N VAL A 105 2.66 -4.26 -4.26
CA VAL A 105 3.29 -5.56 -3.88
C VAL A 105 3.64 -5.68 -2.40
N GLY A 106 4.12 -4.63 -1.75
CA GLY A 106 4.44 -4.62 -0.33
C GLY A 106 3.24 -4.95 0.56
N ALA A 107 2.02 -4.57 0.16
CA ALA A 107 0.81 -5.02 0.85
C ALA A 107 0.64 -6.54 0.73
N GLY A 108 0.93 -7.11 -0.46
CA GLY A 108 0.99 -8.55 -0.71
C GLY A 108 2.05 -9.26 0.14
N THR A 109 3.28 -8.74 0.16
CA THR A 109 4.40 -9.27 0.97
C THR A 109 4.01 -9.34 2.45
N ILE A 110 3.32 -8.34 2.98
CA ILE A 110 2.81 -8.36 4.37
C ILE A 110 1.74 -9.42 4.58
N MET A 111 0.83 -9.61 3.62
CA MET A 111 -0.19 -10.67 3.65
C MET A 111 0.41 -12.08 3.53
N ASP A 112 1.57 -12.22 2.89
CA ASP A 112 2.30 -13.48 2.77
C ASP A 112 3.05 -13.84 4.06
N ILE A 113 3.64 -12.85 4.75
CA ILE A 113 4.40 -13.05 6.00
C ILE A 113 3.48 -13.23 7.23
N TRP A 114 2.47 -12.37 7.37
CA TRP A 114 1.65 -12.26 8.58
C TRP A 114 0.26 -12.89 8.38
N THR A 115 -0.31 -13.41 9.47
CA THR A 115 -1.66 -14.00 9.48
C THR A 115 -2.58 -13.30 10.48
N GLY A 116 -3.88 -13.28 10.16
CA GLY A 116 -4.94 -12.78 11.02
C GLY A 116 -4.79 -11.30 11.39
N VAL A 117 -4.83 -11.00 12.69
CA VAL A 117 -4.82 -9.61 13.21
C VAL A 117 -3.51 -8.89 12.88
N TYR A 118 -2.40 -9.62 12.83
CA TYR A 118 -1.09 -9.04 12.55
C TYR A 118 -0.96 -8.59 11.10
N THR A 119 -1.69 -9.22 10.17
CA THR A 119 -1.75 -8.81 8.76
C THR A 119 -2.34 -7.41 8.64
N ASN A 120 -3.49 -7.16 9.27
CA ASN A 120 -4.14 -5.85 9.25
C ASN A 120 -3.21 -4.78 9.83
N ARG A 121 -2.58 -5.05 10.98
CA ARG A 121 -1.62 -4.13 11.61
C ARG A 121 -0.42 -3.84 10.71
N GLY A 122 0.11 -4.85 10.02
CA GLY A 122 1.20 -4.67 9.07
C GLY A 122 0.80 -3.77 7.90
N VAL A 123 -0.40 -3.98 7.33
CA VAL A 123 -0.92 -3.15 6.22
C VAL A 123 -1.16 -1.71 6.68
N VAL A 124 -1.67 -1.51 7.90
CA VAL A 124 -1.81 -0.17 8.48
C VAL A 124 -0.46 0.55 8.56
N LEU A 125 0.57 -0.11 9.08
CA LEU A 125 1.92 0.46 9.19
C LEU A 125 2.52 0.77 7.82
N LEU A 126 2.38 -0.13 6.86
CA LEU A 126 2.84 0.07 5.48
C LEU A 126 2.23 1.32 4.85
N MET A 127 0.89 1.45 4.95
CA MET A 127 0.19 2.58 4.37
C MET A 127 0.55 3.88 5.09
N ALA A 128 0.64 3.87 6.42
CA ALA A 128 1.06 5.05 7.19
C ALA A 128 2.43 5.57 6.75
N ILE A 129 3.41 4.68 6.59
CA ILE A 129 4.76 5.01 6.12
C ILE A 129 4.72 5.58 4.69
N ALA A 130 3.91 5.00 3.80
CA ALA A 130 3.71 5.51 2.45
C ALA A 130 3.12 6.94 2.42
N PHE A 131 2.19 7.26 3.32
CA PHE A 131 1.59 8.59 3.44
C PHE A 131 2.53 9.63 4.06
N MET A 132 3.46 9.20 4.92
CA MET A 132 4.49 10.09 5.47
C MET A 132 5.53 10.51 4.42
N GLY A 133 5.74 9.69 3.39
CA GLY A 133 6.74 9.92 2.33
C GLY A 133 6.66 11.31 1.68
N PRO A 134 5.53 11.75 1.11
CA PRO A 134 5.41 13.06 0.49
C PRO A 134 5.71 14.23 1.44
N ALA A 135 5.27 14.13 2.70
CA ALA A 135 5.49 15.19 3.68
C ALA A 135 6.96 15.28 4.15
N LEU A 136 7.60 14.13 4.40
CA LEU A 136 9.03 14.08 4.70
C LEU A 136 9.88 14.52 3.50
N GLY A 137 9.45 14.15 2.29
CA GLY A 137 10.05 14.60 1.04
C GLY A 137 9.99 16.12 0.88
N SER A 138 8.84 16.75 1.16
CA SER A 138 8.70 18.21 1.16
C SER A 138 9.51 18.89 2.27
N LEU A 139 9.60 18.26 3.45
CA LEU A 139 10.41 18.78 4.55
C LEU A 139 11.89 18.83 4.18
N VAL A 140 12.44 17.73 3.68
CA VAL A 140 13.84 17.66 3.24
C VAL A 140 14.06 18.52 1.98
N GLY A 141 13.10 18.48 1.05
CA GLY A 141 13.14 19.23 -0.20
C GLY A 141 13.16 20.74 -0.01
N GLY A 142 12.44 21.28 0.97
CA GLY A 142 12.44 22.72 1.29
C GLY A 142 13.83 23.23 1.69
N TRP A 143 14.53 22.49 2.56
CA TRP A 143 15.89 22.85 2.98
C TRP A 143 16.93 22.67 1.88
N ILE A 144 16.78 21.65 1.04
CA ILE A 144 17.64 21.47 -0.15
C ILE A 144 17.46 22.65 -1.10
N ALA A 145 16.21 23.08 -1.35
CA ALA A 145 15.92 24.20 -2.23
C ALA A 145 16.46 25.54 -1.70
N GLU A 146 16.55 25.71 -0.37
CA GLU A 146 17.10 26.92 0.24
C GLU A 146 18.63 27.00 0.14
N TYR A 147 19.34 25.89 0.41
CA TYR A 147 20.81 25.90 0.52
C TYR A 147 21.56 25.34 -0.69
N LYS A 148 20.89 24.62 -1.59
CA LYS A 148 21.51 23.93 -2.72
C LYS A 148 20.71 24.12 -4.01
N ASN A 149 21.35 23.83 -5.13
CA ASN A 149 20.70 23.86 -6.44
C ASN A 149 19.67 22.72 -6.58
N TRP A 150 18.67 22.93 -7.43
CA TRP A 150 17.60 21.96 -7.67
C TRP A 150 18.04 20.51 -7.99
N PRO A 151 19.18 20.21 -8.67
CA PRO A 151 19.60 18.83 -8.92
C PRO A 151 19.89 18.04 -7.63
N TRP A 152 20.21 18.72 -6.54
CA TRP A 152 20.39 18.08 -5.22
C TRP A 152 19.12 17.40 -4.70
N SER A 153 17.94 17.82 -5.15
CA SER A 153 16.72 17.06 -4.89
C SER A 153 16.79 15.65 -5.49
N GLN A 154 17.40 15.47 -6.67
CA GLN A 154 17.55 14.17 -7.32
C GLN A 154 18.67 13.36 -6.67
N TRP A 155 19.80 13.99 -6.35
CA TRP A 155 20.94 13.32 -5.69
C TRP A 155 20.56 12.76 -4.32
N THR A 156 19.76 13.48 -3.54
CA THR A 156 19.31 13.01 -2.23
C THR A 156 18.35 11.82 -2.35
N THR A 157 17.39 11.85 -3.28
CA THR A 157 16.55 10.68 -3.58
C THR A 157 17.39 9.49 -4.06
N LEU A 158 18.44 9.73 -4.85
CA LEU A 158 19.34 8.69 -5.35
C LEU A 158 20.13 8.01 -4.22
N PHE A 159 20.79 8.78 -3.35
CA PHE A 159 21.58 8.21 -2.25
C PHE A 159 20.71 7.42 -1.28
N LEU A 160 19.56 7.98 -0.94
CA LEU A 160 18.64 7.37 -0.01
C LEU A 160 17.99 6.10 -0.62
N GLY A 161 17.60 6.16 -1.89
CA GLY A 161 17.11 5.01 -2.64
C GLY A 161 18.17 3.91 -2.82
N ALA A 162 19.43 4.27 -3.06
CA ALA A 162 20.54 3.32 -3.16
C ALA A 162 20.82 2.62 -1.82
N GLY A 163 20.79 3.36 -0.70
CA GLY A 163 20.96 2.79 0.63
C GLY A 163 19.89 1.75 0.97
N ILE A 164 18.63 2.04 0.64
CA ILE A 164 17.53 1.09 0.88
C ILE A 164 17.58 -0.06 -0.12
N TRP A 165 18.00 0.17 -1.36
CA TRP A 165 18.23 -0.90 -2.32
C TRP A 165 19.28 -1.89 -1.82
N ILE A 166 20.41 -1.42 -1.26
CA ILE A 166 21.41 -2.29 -0.64
C ILE A 166 20.79 -3.12 0.49
N PHE A 167 19.96 -2.49 1.33
CA PHE A 167 19.24 -3.19 2.39
C PHE A 167 18.26 -4.24 1.84
N SER A 168 17.63 -3.97 0.70
CA SER A 168 16.71 -4.92 0.06
C SER A 168 17.38 -6.18 -0.49
N LEU A 169 18.70 -6.16 -0.74
CA LEU A 169 19.44 -7.32 -1.29
C LEU A 169 19.44 -8.53 -0.35
N PHE A 170 19.26 -8.32 0.96
CA PHE A 170 19.20 -9.40 1.93
C PHE A 170 17.76 -9.85 2.24
N ALA A 171 16.77 -9.24 1.59
CA ALA A 171 15.39 -9.69 1.69
C ALA A 171 15.22 -11.07 1.02
N GLN A 172 14.31 -11.86 1.56
CA GLN A 172 14.02 -13.19 1.04
C GLN A 172 12.68 -13.20 0.33
N GLU A 173 12.59 -13.99 -0.73
CA GLU A 173 11.34 -14.25 -1.45
C GLU A 173 10.26 -14.74 -0.48
N THR A 174 9.11 -14.06 -0.49
CA THR A 174 7.99 -14.32 0.42
C THR A 174 6.85 -15.07 -0.27
N TYR A 175 6.76 -14.98 -1.59
CA TYR A 175 5.64 -15.53 -2.34
C TYR A 175 5.75 -17.04 -2.53
N ALA A 176 4.72 -17.78 -2.10
CA ALA A 176 4.71 -19.24 -2.10
C ALA A 176 4.88 -19.87 -3.49
N GLY A 177 4.27 -19.27 -4.52
CA GLY A 177 4.22 -19.85 -5.87
C GLY A 177 5.61 -20.12 -6.48
N PRO A 178 6.48 -19.11 -6.61
CA PRO A 178 7.86 -19.26 -7.10
C PRO A 178 8.69 -20.23 -6.27
N ILE A 179 8.54 -20.23 -4.95
CA ILE A 179 9.28 -21.12 -4.03
C ILE A 179 8.92 -22.59 -4.31
N ILE A 180 7.62 -22.90 -4.34
CA ILE A 180 7.12 -24.24 -4.63
C ILE A 180 7.55 -24.67 -6.03
N ARG A 181 7.47 -23.76 -7.02
CA ARG A 181 7.88 -24.06 -8.40
C ARG A 181 9.37 -24.35 -8.54
N ARG A 182 10.23 -23.58 -7.87
CA ARG A 182 11.68 -23.82 -7.82
C ARG A 182 11.97 -25.17 -7.18
N ARG A 183 11.22 -25.55 -6.14
CA ARG A 183 11.39 -26.84 -5.46
C ARG A 183 10.90 -28.02 -6.31
N ALA A 184 9.71 -27.91 -6.92
CA ALA A 184 9.19 -28.93 -7.84
C ALA A 184 10.18 -29.20 -8.98
N LYS A 185 10.79 -28.15 -9.55
CA LYS A 185 11.84 -28.28 -10.56
C LYS A 185 13.10 -29.00 -10.03
N LYS A 186 13.53 -28.72 -8.79
CA LYS A 186 14.68 -29.40 -8.17
C LYS A 186 14.41 -30.88 -7.87
N LEU A 187 13.16 -31.22 -7.56
CA LEU A 187 12.72 -32.60 -7.28
C LEU A 187 12.32 -33.37 -8.55
N GLY A 188 12.43 -32.77 -9.74
CA GLY A 188 12.03 -33.41 -11.00
C GLY A 188 10.52 -33.59 -11.17
N LEU A 189 9.71 -32.94 -10.34
CA LEU A 189 8.25 -33.05 -10.34
C LEU A 189 7.62 -32.11 -11.37
N PRO A 190 6.41 -32.43 -11.89
CA PRO A 190 5.67 -31.52 -12.76
C PRO A 190 5.47 -30.19 -12.01
N ALA A 191 6.04 -29.13 -12.57
CA ALA A 191 5.95 -27.81 -11.99
C ALA A 191 4.47 -27.34 -12.00
N PRO A 192 3.96 -26.75 -10.91
CA PRO A 192 2.63 -26.15 -10.93
C PRO A 192 2.50 -25.14 -12.08
N PRO A 193 1.30 -25.01 -12.68
CA PRO A 193 1.08 -24.13 -13.82
C PRO A 193 1.53 -22.70 -13.50
N ALA A 194 2.17 -22.05 -14.47
CA ALA A 194 2.61 -20.67 -14.28
C ALA A 194 1.39 -19.76 -14.01
N PRO A 195 1.47 -18.81 -13.06
CA PRO A 195 0.34 -17.93 -12.74
C PRO A 195 -0.16 -17.10 -13.92
N ILE A 196 0.72 -16.87 -14.92
CA ILE A 196 0.42 -16.10 -16.13
C ILE A 196 0.65 -17.02 -17.33
N PRO A 197 -0.36 -17.25 -18.19
CA PRO A 197 -0.20 -17.97 -19.45
C PRO A 197 0.86 -17.30 -20.34
N ARG A 198 1.62 -18.06 -21.12
CA ARG A 198 2.61 -17.48 -22.05
C ARG A 198 1.92 -16.93 -23.31
N GLY A 199 2.50 -15.88 -23.89
CA GLY A 199 2.06 -15.29 -25.16
C GLY A 199 0.84 -14.35 -25.01
N LEU A 200 0.07 -14.22 -26.09
CA LEU A 200 -1.04 -13.26 -26.20
C LEU A 200 -2.15 -13.52 -25.15
N ALA A 201 -2.36 -14.78 -24.75
CA ALA A 201 -3.30 -15.14 -23.69
C ALA A 201 -2.89 -14.56 -22.32
N GLY A 202 -1.58 -14.49 -22.03
CA GLY A 202 -1.04 -13.84 -20.83
C GLY A 202 -1.23 -12.34 -20.85
N LEU A 203 -0.99 -11.69 -22.00
CA LEU A 203 -1.22 -10.26 -22.15
C LEU A 203 -2.71 -9.92 -21.99
N ARG A 204 -3.60 -10.70 -22.60
CA ARG A 204 -5.06 -10.55 -22.44
C ARG A 204 -5.47 -10.74 -20.99
N PHE A 205 -4.95 -11.75 -20.31
CA PHE A 205 -5.20 -11.98 -18.89
C PHE A 205 -4.72 -10.81 -18.03
N LEU A 206 -3.51 -10.30 -18.30
CA LEU A 206 -2.94 -9.16 -17.59
C LEU A 206 -3.82 -7.93 -17.75
N VAL A 207 -4.14 -7.53 -18.98
CA VAL A 207 -5.03 -6.37 -19.26
C VAL A 207 -6.39 -6.56 -18.60
N MET A 208 -6.94 -7.77 -18.63
CA MET A 208 -8.21 -8.08 -17.97
C MET A 208 -8.15 -7.87 -16.45
N VAL A 209 -7.10 -8.37 -15.80
CA VAL A 209 -6.96 -8.32 -14.34
C VAL A 209 -6.51 -6.96 -13.84
N THR A 210 -5.67 -6.24 -14.58
CA THR A 210 -5.10 -4.94 -14.16
C THR A 210 -5.96 -3.74 -14.55
N LEU A 211 -6.73 -3.82 -15.64
CA LEU A 211 -7.46 -2.68 -16.17
C LEU A 211 -8.96 -2.95 -16.30
N ALA A 212 -9.35 -3.98 -17.07
CA ALA A 212 -10.75 -4.18 -17.43
C ALA A 212 -11.63 -4.53 -16.20
N ARG A 213 -11.19 -5.46 -15.35
CA ARG A 213 -11.96 -5.86 -14.16
C ARG A 213 -12.05 -4.76 -13.10
N PRO A 214 -10.97 -4.03 -12.75
CA PRO A 214 -11.06 -2.87 -11.88
C PRO A 214 -12.02 -1.79 -12.39
N LEU A 215 -11.96 -1.44 -13.68
CA LEU A 215 -12.88 -0.47 -14.28
C LEU A 215 -14.33 -0.96 -14.24
N TYR A 216 -14.56 -2.23 -14.58
CA TYR A 216 -15.88 -2.83 -14.48
C TYR A 216 -16.44 -2.72 -13.05
N MET A 217 -15.67 -3.17 -12.05
CA MET A 217 -16.05 -3.07 -10.64
C MET A 217 -16.32 -1.63 -10.20
N LEU A 218 -15.56 -0.66 -10.71
CA LEU A 218 -15.75 0.74 -10.36
C LEU A 218 -17.11 1.29 -10.81
N PHE A 219 -17.65 0.82 -11.94
CA PHE A 219 -18.93 1.28 -12.48
C PHE A 219 -20.12 0.37 -12.12
N THR A 220 -19.89 -0.91 -11.81
CA THR A 220 -20.96 -1.86 -11.47
C THR A 220 -21.16 -2.04 -9.98
N GLU A 221 -20.10 -1.98 -9.18
CA GLU A 221 -20.16 -2.21 -7.73
C GLU A 221 -20.22 -0.87 -6.99
N PRO A 222 -21.38 -0.47 -6.42
CA PRO A 222 -21.54 0.83 -5.78
C PRO A 222 -20.63 1.00 -4.56
N ILE A 223 -20.32 -0.09 -3.85
CA ILE A 223 -19.42 -0.08 -2.70
C ILE A 223 -18.00 0.32 -3.14
N VAL A 224 -17.50 -0.26 -4.24
CA VAL A 224 -16.17 0.07 -4.78
C VAL A 224 -16.16 1.51 -5.26
N ALA A 225 -17.20 1.94 -5.98
CA ALA A 225 -17.33 3.31 -6.46
C ALA A 225 -17.26 4.35 -5.33
N LEU A 226 -18.08 4.18 -4.29
CA LEU A 226 -18.17 5.13 -3.17
C LEU A 226 -16.90 5.14 -2.32
N CYS A 227 -16.36 3.97 -1.96
CA CYS A 227 -15.10 3.89 -1.21
C CYS A 227 -13.94 4.47 -2.00
N SER A 228 -13.87 4.20 -3.30
CA SER A 228 -12.81 4.72 -4.17
C SER A 228 -12.93 6.23 -4.35
N LEU A 229 -14.14 6.76 -4.56
CA LEU A 229 -14.38 8.19 -4.71
C LEU A 229 -13.96 8.94 -3.43
N TYR A 230 -14.34 8.40 -2.27
CA TYR A 230 -13.97 9.00 -1.00
C TYR A 230 -12.46 8.96 -0.77
N ALA A 231 -11.81 7.81 -1.00
CA ALA A 231 -10.35 7.70 -0.89
C ALA A 231 -9.62 8.62 -1.89
N SER A 232 -10.19 8.83 -3.09
CA SER A 232 -9.66 9.75 -4.11
C SER A 232 -9.75 11.20 -3.70
N LEU A 233 -10.88 11.63 -3.11
CA LEU A 233 -11.02 12.98 -2.54
C LEU A 233 -9.98 13.22 -1.44
N ASN A 234 -9.84 12.28 -0.50
CA ASN A 234 -8.87 12.36 0.59
C ASN A 234 -7.43 12.49 0.06
N PHE A 235 -7.10 11.66 -0.94
CA PHE A 235 -5.78 11.68 -1.59
C PHE A 235 -5.54 13.01 -2.33
N SER A 236 -6.50 13.50 -3.11
CA SER A 236 -6.39 14.77 -3.84
C SER A 236 -6.13 15.94 -2.90
N VAL A 237 -6.86 16.04 -1.78
CA VAL A 237 -6.64 17.10 -0.77
C VAL A 237 -5.23 17.04 -0.18
N LEU A 238 -4.69 15.85 0.10
CA LEU A 238 -3.31 15.68 0.56
C LEU A 238 -2.29 16.26 -0.43
N PHE A 239 -2.47 16.02 -1.74
CA PHE A 239 -1.60 16.58 -2.77
C PHE A 239 -1.80 18.09 -2.95
N CYS A 240 -3.03 18.61 -2.78
CA CYS A 240 -3.28 20.04 -2.76
C CYS A 240 -2.47 20.74 -1.64
N PHE A 241 -2.31 20.11 -0.47
CA PHE A 241 -1.46 20.65 0.59
C PHE A 241 0.02 20.78 0.18
N LEU A 242 0.56 19.88 -0.67
CA LEU A 242 1.94 19.96 -1.13
C LEU A 242 2.23 21.25 -1.91
N ALA A 243 1.24 21.77 -2.65
CA ALA A 243 1.35 23.05 -3.36
C ALA A 243 0.89 24.24 -2.50
N SER A 244 -0.16 24.06 -1.69
CA SER A 244 -0.80 25.15 -0.95
C SER A 244 -0.01 25.59 0.27
N VAL A 245 0.67 24.67 0.97
CA VAL A 245 1.47 25.01 2.17
C VAL A 245 2.61 25.98 1.79
N PRO A 246 3.52 25.69 0.85
CA PRO A 246 4.56 26.65 0.48
C PRO A 246 3.99 28.00 0.04
N LEU A 247 2.87 28.00 -0.67
CA LEU A 247 2.20 29.24 -1.11
C LEU A 247 1.69 30.07 0.08
N ILE A 248 0.96 29.47 1.02
CA ILE A 248 0.38 30.17 2.17
C ILE A 248 1.48 30.69 3.10
N TYR A 249 2.44 29.84 3.48
CA TYR A 249 3.46 30.22 4.47
C TYR A 249 4.49 31.22 3.92
N SER A 250 4.81 31.18 2.62
CA SER A 250 5.67 32.20 2.02
C SER A 250 4.96 33.55 1.88
N THR A 251 3.70 33.57 1.43
CA THR A 251 2.98 34.83 1.16
C THR A 251 2.39 35.49 2.41
N THR A 252 1.85 34.70 3.34
CA THR A 252 1.10 35.20 4.50
C THR A 252 1.99 35.38 5.72
N TYR A 253 2.92 34.46 5.94
CA TYR A 253 3.80 34.43 7.13
C TYR A 253 5.24 34.82 6.83
N GLY A 254 5.61 35.02 5.55
CA GLY A 254 6.96 35.43 5.16
C GLY A 254 8.04 34.37 5.43
N PHE A 255 7.67 33.08 5.46
CA PHE A 255 8.61 31.99 5.75
C PHE A 255 9.62 31.79 4.62
N SER A 256 10.86 31.42 4.99
CA SER A 256 11.86 30.95 4.01
C SER A 256 11.43 29.62 3.37
N LEU A 257 12.11 29.21 2.28
CA LEU A 257 11.82 27.95 1.59
C LEU A 257 11.97 26.72 2.51
N GLY A 258 12.99 26.69 3.36
CA GLY A 258 13.22 25.65 4.36
C GLY A 258 12.21 25.68 5.49
N GLN A 259 11.81 26.86 5.95
CA GLN A 259 10.73 27.00 6.94
C GLN A 259 9.38 26.53 6.37
N CYS A 260 9.09 26.80 5.10
CA CYS A 260 7.92 26.24 4.41
C CYS A 260 7.98 24.71 4.33
N GLY A 261 9.16 24.14 4.08
CA GLY A 261 9.39 22.69 4.17
C GLY A 261 9.08 22.15 5.58
N LEU A 262 9.53 22.86 6.62
CA LEU A 262 9.30 22.48 8.02
C LEU A 262 7.81 22.50 8.40
N ALA A 263 7.00 23.37 7.78
CA ALA A 263 5.56 23.43 8.02
C ALA A 263 4.82 22.11 7.70
N PHE A 264 5.41 21.23 6.88
CA PHE A 264 4.87 19.90 6.61
C PHE A 264 4.98 18.92 7.78
N ILE A 265 5.70 19.24 8.86
CA ILE A 265 5.88 18.35 10.02
C ILE A 265 4.57 17.94 10.69
N GLY A 266 3.51 18.75 10.54
CA GLY A 266 2.17 18.41 11.00
C GLY A 266 1.68 17.08 10.40
N ILE A 267 1.93 16.84 9.11
CA ILE A 267 1.42 15.65 8.41
C ILE A 267 2.04 14.35 8.95
N PRO A 268 3.38 14.18 9.06
CA PRO A 268 3.97 12.98 9.65
C PRO A 268 3.51 12.71 11.08
N VAL A 269 3.41 13.76 11.91
CA VAL A 269 2.92 13.63 13.29
C VAL A 269 1.47 13.15 13.31
N GLY A 270 0.62 13.73 12.45
CA GLY A 270 -0.76 13.31 12.25
C GLY A 270 -0.89 11.86 11.78
N CYS A 271 -0.04 11.42 10.84
CA CYS A 271 0.00 10.05 10.37
C CYS A 271 0.33 9.06 11.49
N ILE A 272 1.29 9.39 12.38
CA ILE A 272 1.65 8.55 13.54
C ILE A 272 0.47 8.44 14.50
N ILE A 273 -0.15 9.58 14.85
CA ILE A 273 -1.31 9.60 15.75
C ILE A 273 -2.48 8.81 15.14
N GLY A 274 -2.79 9.03 13.86
CA GLY A 274 -3.85 8.32 13.15
C GLY A 274 -3.61 6.81 13.07
N THR A 275 -2.36 6.40 12.90
CA THR A 275 -1.95 4.98 12.90
C THR A 275 -2.20 4.33 14.26
N ILE A 276 -1.78 4.99 15.34
CA ILE A 276 -2.01 4.51 16.71
C ILE A 276 -3.51 4.42 16.97
N ALA A 277 -4.26 5.48 16.63
CA ALA A 277 -5.72 5.51 16.79
C ALA A 277 -6.40 4.36 16.03
N LEU A 278 -6.00 4.10 14.77
CA LEU A 278 -6.57 3.03 13.97
C LEU A 278 -6.29 1.64 14.56
N ILE A 279 -5.06 1.40 15.05
CA ILE A 279 -4.70 0.13 15.70
C ILE A 279 -5.50 -0.07 17.00
N LEU A 280 -5.72 0.99 17.77
CA LEU A 280 -6.52 0.96 18.99
C LEU A 280 -7.99 0.66 18.68
N ILE A 281 -8.58 1.33 17.68
CA ILE A 281 -9.97 1.10 17.23
C ILE A 281 -10.15 -0.34 16.72
N ASP A 282 -9.24 -0.84 15.88
CA ASP A 282 -9.29 -2.23 15.39
C ASP A 282 -9.16 -3.24 16.54
N SER A 283 -8.25 -2.99 17.49
CA SER A 283 -8.06 -3.88 18.65
C SER A 283 -9.28 -3.89 19.58
N TYR A 284 -9.88 -2.73 19.82
CA TYR A 284 -11.08 -2.61 20.64
C TYR A 284 -12.28 -3.30 19.99
N THR A 285 -12.56 -3.00 18.73
CA THR A 285 -13.69 -3.59 17.99
C THR A 285 -13.53 -5.11 17.82
N LEU A 286 -12.31 -5.60 17.60
CA LEU A 286 -12.05 -7.04 17.55
C LEU A 286 -12.28 -7.72 18.89
N THR A 287 -11.84 -7.11 19.99
CA THR A 287 -12.01 -7.66 21.33
C THR A 287 -13.49 -7.75 21.68
N GLN A 288 -14.27 -6.70 21.39
CA GLN A 288 -15.72 -6.72 21.57
C GLN A 288 -16.43 -7.77 20.74
N HIS A 289 -15.98 -8.01 19.50
CA HIS A 289 -16.55 -9.07 18.68
C HIS A 289 -16.27 -10.45 19.30
N ARG A 290 -15.03 -10.71 19.71
CA ARG A 290 -14.63 -12.00 20.29
C ARG A 290 -15.32 -12.29 21.61
N THR A 291 -15.62 -11.27 22.42
CA THR A 291 -16.35 -11.46 23.68
C THR A 291 -17.84 -11.71 23.49
N ARG A 292 -18.44 -11.21 22.40
CA ARG A 292 -19.87 -11.43 22.10
C ARG A 292 -20.11 -12.70 21.28
N ASN A 293 -19.29 -12.95 20.27
CA ASN A 293 -19.43 -14.04 19.31
C ASN A 293 -18.06 -14.66 19.04
N SER A 294 -17.62 -15.60 19.88
CA SER A 294 -16.31 -16.27 19.76
C SER A 294 -16.18 -17.13 18.50
N ASP A 295 -17.29 -17.71 18.04
CA ASP A 295 -17.29 -18.77 17.02
C ASP A 295 -17.53 -18.24 15.60
N VAL A 296 -17.96 -16.98 15.47
CA VAL A 296 -18.24 -16.35 14.17
C VAL A 296 -17.03 -15.53 13.72
N PRO A 297 -16.54 -15.69 12.48
CA PRO A 297 -15.47 -14.84 11.97
C PRO A 297 -15.90 -13.38 11.98
N PRO A 298 -14.99 -12.44 12.31
CA PRO A 298 -15.36 -11.05 12.50
C PRO A 298 -15.81 -10.40 11.18
N PRO A 299 -16.91 -9.63 11.18
CA PRO A 299 -17.45 -8.99 10.00
C PRO A 299 -16.48 -7.93 9.44
N PRO A 300 -16.38 -7.78 8.10
CA PRO A 300 -15.49 -6.78 7.49
C PRO A 300 -15.89 -5.35 7.83
N GLU A 301 -17.17 -5.07 8.10
CA GLU A 301 -17.72 -3.75 8.46
C GLU A 301 -17.03 -3.15 9.69
N ARG A 302 -16.46 -3.98 10.57
CA ARG A 302 -15.72 -3.48 11.73
C ARG A 302 -14.51 -2.62 11.34
N LEU A 303 -13.97 -2.81 10.14
CA LEU A 303 -12.82 -2.03 9.67
C LEU A 303 -13.23 -0.59 9.32
N LEU A 304 -14.52 -0.31 9.12
CA LEU A 304 -15.03 1.03 8.81
C LEU A 304 -15.17 1.95 10.02
N TRP A 305 -15.10 1.44 11.26
CA TRP A 305 -15.19 2.28 12.46
C TRP A 305 -14.13 3.38 12.48
N GLY A 306 -12.92 3.10 11.97
CA GLY A 306 -11.87 4.11 11.80
C GLY A 306 -12.31 5.22 10.84
N ALA A 307 -12.86 4.85 9.69
CA ALA A 307 -13.40 5.81 8.73
C ALA A 307 -14.56 6.63 9.32
N MET A 308 -15.46 6.03 10.10
CA MET A 308 -16.58 6.75 10.73
C MET A 308 -16.10 7.86 11.68
N VAL A 309 -15.01 7.63 12.43
CA VAL A 309 -14.39 8.64 13.29
C VAL A 309 -13.60 9.66 12.47
N GLY A 310 -12.90 9.22 11.42
CA GLY A 310 -12.14 10.10 10.53
C GLY A 310 -13.04 11.04 9.71
N SER A 311 -14.23 10.60 9.30
CA SER A 311 -15.11 11.34 8.40
C SER A 311 -15.53 12.72 8.89
N PRO A 312 -16.01 12.94 10.13
CA PRO A 312 -16.29 14.28 10.63
C PRO A 312 -15.01 15.08 10.95
N LEU A 313 -13.92 14.39 11.30
CA LEU A 313 -12.64 15.01 11.61
C LEU A 313 -12.00 15.67 10.37
N MET A 314 -12.22 15.09 9.19
CA MET A 314 -11.70 15.58 7.91
C MET A 314 -12.14 17.02 7.61
N PRO A 315 -13.44 17.33 7.43
CA PRO A 315 -13.89 18.70 7.16
C PRO A 315 -13.57 19.63 8.32
N ALA A 316 -13.69 19.19 9.58
CA ALA A 316 -13.36 20.01 10.74
C ALA A 316 -11.90 20.51 10.69
N SER A 317 -10.96 19.63 10.33
CA SER A 317 -9.55 19.99 10.16
C SER A 317 -9.31 20.96 9.00
N LEU A 318 -10.03 20.79 7.89
CA LEU A 318 -9.91 21.67 6.71
C LEU A 318 -10.48 23.07 6.98
N PHE A 319 -11.64 23.16 7.64
CA PHE A 319 -12.20 24.45 8.06
C PHE A 319 -11.29 25.14 9.08
N TRP A 320 -10.73 24.38 10.02
CA TRP A 320 -9.77 24.93 10.98
C TRP A 320 -8.51 25.46 10.27
N PHE A 321 -7.95 24.70 9.33
CA PHE A 321 -6.82 25.16 8.52
C PHE A 321 -7.14 26.45 7.76
N ALA A 322 -8.26 26.47 7.02
CA ALA A 322 -8.69 27.62 6.22
C ALA A 322 -8.92 28.87 7.09
N TRP A 323 -9.52 28.72 8.26
CA TRP A 323 -9.79 29.83 9.18
C TRP A 323 -8.52 30.42 9.81
N THR A 324 -7.51 29.57 10.02
CA THR A 324 -6.28 29.95 10.73
C THR A 324 -5.15 30.37 9.81
N ALA A 325 -5.26 30.10 8.50
CA ALA A 325 -4.35 30.57 7.46
C ALA A 325 -4.51 32.08 7.17
N ARG A 326 -4.36 32.93 8.18
CA ARG A 326 -4.43 34.40 8.07
C ARG A 326 -3.35 35.06 8.91
N PRO A 327 -2.87 36.27 8.54
CA PRO A 327 -1.75 36.94 9.22
C PRO A 327 -2.01 37.18 10.73
N ALA A 328 -3.28 37.34 11.11
CA ALA A 328 -3.67 37.61 12.49
C ALA A 328 -3.56 36.41 13.45
N VAL A 329 -3.41 35.19 12.93
CA VAL A 329 -3.37 33.96 13.75
C VAL A 329 -1.99 33.33 13.66
N HIS A 330 -1.46 32.88 14.81
CA HIS A 330 -0.15 32.24 14.87
C HIS A 330 -0.09 30.99 13.99
N TRP A 331 0.96 30.89 13.17
CA TRP A 331 1.18 29.84 12.17
C TRP A 331 1.07 28.42 12.73
N MET A 332 1.42 28.20 14.02
CA MET A 332 1.30 26.87 14.66
C MET A 332 -0.12 26.30 14.59
N SER A 333 -1.16 27.14 14.69
CA SER A 333 -2.54 26.65 14.67
C SER A 333 -2.91 26.00 13.33
N SER A 334 -2.39 26.53 12.23
CA SER A 334 -2.60 25.95 10.90
C SER A 334 -1.79 24.66 10.71
N ILE A 335 -0.57 24.58 11.26
CA ILE A 335 0.23 23.34 11.26
C ILE A 335 -0.45 22.24 12.11
N THR A 336 -1.04 22.58 13.25
CA THR A 336 -1.79 21.59 14.04
C THR A 336 -3.03 21.09 13.29
N ALA A 337 -3.68 21.96 12.51
CA ALA A 337 -4.80 21.56 11.67
C ALA A 337 -4.38 20.61 10.54
N THR A 338 -3.20 20.79 9.91
CA THR A 338 -2.68 19.83 8.92
C THR A 338 -2.33 18.48 9.54
N GLY A 339 -1.90 18.45 10.80
CA GLY A 339 -1.73 17.19 11.54
C GLY A 339 -3.05 16.49 11.84
N LEU A 340 -4.09 17.22 12.20
CA LEU A 340 -5.42 16.65 12.40
C LEU A 340 -6.01 16.11 11.08
N PHE A 341 -5.81 16.83 9.99
CA PHE A 341 -6.13 16.38 8.63
C PHE A 341 -5.44 15.06 8.31
N ALA A 342 -4.13 14.95 8.53
CA ALA A 342 -3.37 13.74 8.25
C ALA A 342 -3.82 12.55 9.10
N CYS A 343 -4.18 12.77 10.37
CA CYS A 343 -4.77 11.77 11.24
C CYS A 343 -6.09 11.23 10.66
N SER A 344 -7.01 12.14 10.29
CA SER A 344 -8.27 11.77 9.64
C SER A 344 -8.07 11.04 8.30
N ASN A 345 -7.12 11.52 7.49
CA ASN A 345 -6.80 10.94 6.19
C ASN A 345 -6.34 9.47 6.33
N ILE A 346 -5.46 9.16 7.29
CA ILE A 346 -5.05 7.78 7.58
C ILE A 346 -6.24 6.92 8.02
N LEU A 347 -7.06 7.44 8.96
CA LEU A 347 -8.22 6.72 9.48
C LEU A 347 -9.18 6.33 8.35
N ILE A 348 -9.47 7.24 7.43
CA ILE A 348 -10.38 6.99 6.30
C ILE A 348 -9.72 6.04 5.29
N PHE A 349 -8.54 6.41 4.81
CA PHE A 349 -7.91 5.77 3.66
C PHE A 349 -7.56 4.30 3.94
N VAL A 350 -6.98 4.03 5.11
CA VAL A 350 -6.56 2.67 5.46
C VAL A 350 -7.79 1.80 5.78
N SER A 351 -8.80 2.37 6.44
CA SER A 351 -10.05 1.66 6.73
C SER A 351 -10.78 1.23 5.46
N THR A 352 -10.92 2.12 4.47
CA THR A 352 -11.59 1.79 3.20
C THR A 352 -10.79 0.78 2.38
N ALA A 353 -9.46 0.89 2.34
CA ALA A 353 -8.61 -0.08 1.66
C ALA A 353 -8.70 -1.49 2.28
N LEU A 354 -8.66 -1.57 3.63
CA LEU A 354 -8.80 -2.83 4.34
C LEU A 354 -10.21 -3.42 4.19
N TYR A 355 -11.25 -2.59 4.24
CA TYR A 355 -12.63 -3.02 4.04
C TYR A 355 -12.82 -3.64 2.64
N LEU A 356 -12.40 -2.95 1.58
CA LEU A 356 -12.47 -3.49 0.21
C LEU A 356 -11.72 -4.82 0.06
N THR A 357 -10.55 -4.92 0.66
CA THR A 357 -9.74 -6.15 0.59
C THR A 357 -10.43 -7.33 1.31
N ASN A 358 -11.06 -7.08 2.46
CA ASN A 358 -11.72 -8.12 3.25
C ASN A 358 -13.08 -8.54 2.67
N VAL A 359 -13.87 -7.60 2.11
CA VAL A 359 -15.18 -7.92 1.50
C VAL A 359 -15.03 -8.77 0.24
N TYR A 360 -14.09 -8.41 -0.64
CA TYR A 360 -13.91 -9.10 -1.93
C TYR A 360 -12.93 -10.29 -1.86
N GLY A 361 -12.28 -10.48 -0.72
CA GLY A 361 -11.36 -11.59 -0.43
C GLY A 361 -10.18 -11.71 -1.40
N ALA A 362 -9.51 -12.86 -1.36
CA ALA A 362 -8.27 -13.10 -2.12
C ALA A 362 -8.46 -13.07 -3.66
N LYS A 363 -9.66 -13.37 -4.16
CA LYS A 363 -9.93 -13.49 -5.61
C LYS A 363 -10.18 -12.15 -6.30
N TYR A 364 -10.87 -11.23 -5.62
CA TYR A 364 -11.33 -9.97 -6.21
C TYR A 364 -10.85 -8.73 -5.45
N GLY A 365 -10.33 -8.87 -4.22
CA GLY A 365 -9.84 -7.74 -3.41
C GLY A 365 -8.69 -6.97 -4.05
N ALA A 366 -7.76 -7.65 -4.73
CA ALA A 366 -6.69 -6.98 -5.48
C ALA A 366 -7.25 -6.11 -6.63
N SER A 367 -8.30 -6.55 -7.31
CA SER A 367 -8.96 -5.78 -8.38
C SER A 367 -9.75 -4.60 -7.83
N ALA A 368 -10.40 -4.74 -6.68
CA ALA A 368 -11.08 -3.64 -5.98
C ALA A 368 -10.06 -2.56 -5.52
N LEU A 369 -8.91 -2.98 -4.99
CA LEU A 369 -7.85 -2.05 -4.60
C LEU A 369 -7.18 -1.37 -5.81
N ALA A 370 -7.09 -2.07 -6.94
CA ALA A 370 -6.65 -1.50 -8.21
C ALA A 370 -7.66 -0.47 -8.75
N ALA A 371 -8.97 -0.72 -8.62
CA ALA A 371 -10.02 0.24 -8.98
C ALA A 371 -9.91 1.53 -8.15
N ASN A 372 -9.73 1.35 -6.83
CA ASN A 372 -9.41 2.44 -5.92
C ASN A 372 -8.11 3.17 -6.31
N GLY A 373 -7.10 2.46 -6.81
CA GLY A 373 -5.88 3.07 -7.36
C GLY A 373 -6.14 3.92 -8.60
N LEU A 374 -6.88 3.38 -9.58
CA LEU A 374 -7.16 4.07 -10.84
C LEU A 374 -7.90 5.38 -10.62
N LEU A 375 -8.94 5.39 -9.78
CA LEU A 375 -9.72 6.61 -9.55
C LEU A 375 -8.89 7.68 -8.84
N ARG A 376 -8.00 7.29 -7.91
CA ARG A 376 -7.10 8.20 -7.17
C ARG A 376 -6.13 8.98 -8.05
N TYR A 377 -5.75 8.42 -9.20
CA TYR A 377 -4.85 9.07 -10.14
C TYR A 377 -5.60 9.73 -11.31
N ALA A 378 -6.91 9.51 -11.42
CA ALA A 378 -7.76 10.13 -12.43
C ALA A 378 -8.36 11.47 -11.98
N VAL A 379 -8.59 11.63 -10.67
CA VAL A 379 -9.03 12.87 -10.00
C VAL A 379 -7.81 13.62 -9.48
#